data_AF-A0AA97M6G1-F1
#
_entry.id   AF-A0AA97M6G1-F1
#
_cell.length_a   1.000
_cell.length_b   1.000
_cell.length_c   1.000
_cell.angle_alpha   90.00
_cell.angle_beta   90.00
_cell.angle_gamma   90.00
#
_symmetry.space_group_name_H-M   'P 1'
#
loop_
_entity.id
_entity.type
_entity.pdbx_description
1 polymer ?
#
loop_
_entity_poly.entity_id
_entity_poly.type
_entity_poly.pdbx_seq_one_letter_code
_entity_poly.pdbx_strand_id
1 'polypeptide(L)'
;MTVAAPAPAAAAPRELDGLLRRACAAATGIPSGELPDAPTRRSANTPGEYTSALPLRLAGPTGRDARDLAADVAARLRHCPQVVDARVDGPGFVTVALRPAARAALAPAVAGDPGGHLLGLPPRHRRSGRADLPPGWALSSLERAPDPAGARAWARADARRRLALAVGTATAADVAAALAEPTETGWRDVPQDASVGETARLLALTGTAGARVAFCRSAADQVRPGETTGPDLPALPTPEHPGAWARATHANPAFAVRYAHAHARTACERWAAALGRTRAPAHRTLTEAETAALTDPAAERLLGALFDAPAALQAATRRNQPHILVRYLEGLAAAYHDWWESHDVLSGRAADTHGPRAETTAARLDACAAVAGVLHAGLALVGVSAPTRL
;
A
#
# COMPACT_ATOMS: atom_id res chain seq x y z
N MET A 1 39.93 -12.09 6.87
CA MET A 1 38.48 -12.20 7.15
C MET A 1 37.82 -10.93 6.64
N THR A 2 37.23 -10.98 5.45
CA THR A 2 36.52 -9.84 4.87
C THR A 2 35.19 -9.72 5.63
N VAL A 3 35.04 -8.67 6.43
CA VAL A 3 33.76 -8.36 7.09
C VAL A 3 32.76 -8.14 5.96
N ALA A 4 31.77 -9.02 5.85
CA ALA A 4 30.68 -8.86 4.90
C ALA A 4 30.07 -7.46 5.10
N ALA A 5 30.02 -6.67 4.03
CA ALA A 5 29.41 -5.35 4.07
C ALA A 5 27.98 -5.47 4.63
N PRO A 6 27.55 -4.57 5.52
CA PRO A 6 26.19 -4.63 6.06
C PRO A 6 25.20 -4.60 4.90
N ALA A 7 24.16 -5.44 4.99
CA ALA A 7 23.10 -5.50 4.00
C ALA A 7 22.57 -4.07 3.73
N PRO A 8 22.32 -3.69 2.46
CA PRO A 8 21.70 -2.41 2.19
C PRO A 8 20.34 -2.39 2.88
N ALA A 9 20.11 -1.42 3.78
CA ALA A 9 18.79 -1.17 4.32
C ALA A 9 17.82 -0.92 3.16
N ALA A 10 16.55 -1.27 3.37
CA ALA A 10 15.57 -1.19 2.32
C ALA A 10 15.36 0.26 1.87
N ALA A 11 14.84 0.42 0.66
CA ALA A 11 14.41 1.70 0.13
C ALA A 11 13.00 2.06 0.64
N ALA A 12 12.63 1.74 1.88
CA ALA A 12 11.32 2.14 2.38
C ALA A 12 11.23 3.68 2.48
N PRO A 13 10.04 4.27 2.29
CA PRO A 13 9.86 5.73 2.36
C PRO A 13 10.44 6.35 3.63
N ARG A 14 10.27 5.67 4.78
CA ARG A 14 10.79 6.10 6.07
C ARG A 14 12.33 6.06 6.14
N GLU A 15 12.94 5.04 5.56
CA GLU A 15 14.41 4.89 5.54
C GLU A 15 15.04 5.96 4.64
N LEU A 16 14.42 6.22 3.48
CA LEU A 16 14.83 7.27 2.56
C LEU A 16 14.63 8.68 3.17
N ASP A 17 13.48 8.94 3.79
CA ASP A 17 13.23 10.20 4.51
C ASP A 17 14.23 10.37 5.65
N GLY A 18 14.54 9.30 6.39
CA GLY A 18 15.58 9.30 7.41
C GLY A 18 16.97 9.62 6.87
N LEU A 19 17.35 9.08 5.70
CA LEU A 19 18.61 9.41 5.03
C LEU A 19 18.67 10.90 4.64
N LEU A 20 17.61 11.41 4.01
CA LEU A 20 17.50 12.81 3.63
C LEU A 20 17.55 13.75 4.83
N ARG A 21 16.77 13.45 5.88
CA ARG A 21 16.76 14.24 7.12
C ARG A 21 18.13 14.26 7.79
N ARG A 22 18.85 13.13 7.84
CA ARG A 22 20.22 13.11 8.38
C ARG A 22 21.17 13.95 7.52
N ALA A 23 21.08 13.86 6.20
CA ALA A 23 21.89 14.68 5.30
C ALA A 23 21.60 16.19 5.46
N CYS A 24 20.32 16.57 5.54
CA CYS A 24 19.90 17.95 5.80
C CYS A 24 20.33 18.45 7.18
N ALA A 25 20.19 17.63 8.22
CA ALA A 25 20.64 17.97 9.57
C ALA A 25 22.15 18.24 9.60
N ALA A 26 22.94 17.37 8.95
CA ALA A 26 24.38 17.55 8.85
C ALA A 26 24.79 18.79 8.01
N ALA A 27 23.99 19.18 7.02
CA ALA A 27 24.23 20.37 6.20
C ALA A 27 23.80 21.69 6.87
N THR A 28 22.84 21.65 7.78
CA THR A 28 22.22 22.85 8.38
C THR A 28 22.52 23.06 9.86
N GLY A 29 22.94 22.00 10.57
CA GLY A 29 23.06 21.99 12.03
C GLY A 29 21.72 21.83 12.77
N ILE A 30 20.59 21.83 12.07
CA ILE A 30 19.26 21.65 12.67
C ILE A 30 19.04 20.16 12.99
N PRO A 31 18.63 19.78 14.21
CA PRO A 31 18.34 18.39 14.55
C PRO A 31 17.30 17.76 13.61
N SER A 32 17.51 16.49 13.22
CA SER A 32 16.65 15.83 12.22
C SER A 32 15.16 15.75 12.59
N GLY A 33 14.85 15.77 13.89
CA GLY A 33 13.49 15.77 14.42
C GLY A 33 12.79 17.13 14.37
N GLU A 34 13.54 18.22 14.19
CA GLU A 34 13.03 19.60 14.09
C GLU A 34 12.85 20.03 12.63
N LEU A 35 13.32 19.23 11.68
CA LEU A 35 13.17 19.52 10.25
C LEU A 35 11.70 19.42 9.80
N PRO A 36 11.24 20.32 8.92
CA PRO A 36 9.85 20.33 8.44
C PRO A 36 9.52 19.03 7.70
N ASP A 37 8.24 18.66 7.69
CA ASP A 37 7.75 17.50 6.94
C ASP A 37 7.84 17.74 5.43
N ALA A 38 8.64 16.97 4.71
CA ALA A 38 8.83 17.10 3.26
C ALA A 38 8.95 15.70 2.61
N PRO A 39 7.82 14.97 2.48
CA PRO A 39 7.85 13.58 2.06
C PRO A 39 8.43 13.44 0.65
N THR A 40 9.25 12.40 0.48
CA THR A 40 9.84 12.03 -0.80
C THR A 40 8.77 11.58 -1.79
N ARG A 41 8.94 11.96 -3.06
CA ARG A 41 8.07 11.53 -4.15
C ARG A 41 8.87 10.70 -5.13
N ARG A 42 8.34 9.54 -5.51
CA ARG A 42 8.90 8.73 -6.59
C ARG A 42 8.71 9.43 -7.93
N SER A 43 9.70 9.32 -8.81
CA SER A 43 9.56 9.75 -10.20
C SER A 43 8.57 8.86 -10.95
N ALA A 44 7.65 9.48 -11.70
CA ALA A 44 6.71 8.75 -12.55
C ALA A 44 7.41 8.16 -13.80
N ASN A 45 8.48 8.81 -14.27
CA ASN A 45 9.13 8.49 -15.53
C ASN A 45 10.40 7.64 -15.36
N THR A 46 11.05 7.73 -14.20
CA THR A 46 12.31 7.04 -13.93
C THR A 46 12.17 6.15 -12.68
N PRO A 47 11.97 4.84 -12.85
CA PRO A 47 11.93 3.93 -11.71
C PRO A 47 13.20 4.01 -10.86
N GLY A 48 13.03 4.01 -9.53
CA GLY A 48 14.13 4.10 -8.58
C GLY A 48 14.70 5.50 -8.33
N GLU A 49 14.17 6.54 -8.98
CA GLU A 49 14.45 7.94 -8.62
C GLU A 49 13.39 8.51 -7.67
N TYR A 50 13.86 9.25 -6.67
CA TYR A 50 13.02 9.87 -5.64
C TYR A 50 13.45 11.31 -5.40
N THR A 51 12.49 12.23 -5.38
CA THR A 51 12.74 13.66 -5.23
C THR A 51 12.22 14.17 -3.88
N SER A 52 13.00 15.03 -3.23
CA SER A 52 12.62 15.72 -2.00
C SER A 52 12.76 17.23 -2.13
N ALA A 53 11.78 17.94 -1.58
CA ALA A 53 11.78 19.39 -1.42
C ALA A 53 12.38 19.85 -0.08
N LEU A 54 12.90 18.93 0.75
CA LEU A 54 13.38 19.25 2.09
C LEU A 54 14.47 20.33 2.08
N PRO A 55 15.50 20.27 1.21
CA PRO A 55 16.52 21.33 1.14
C PRO A 55 15.93 22.69 0.75
N LEU A 56 15.06 22.72 -0.26
CA LEU A 56 14.35 23.93 -0.68
C LEU A 56 13.57 24.58 0.48
N ARG A 57 12.91 23.79 1.32
CA ARG A 57 12.15 24.29 2.48
C ARG A 57 13.04 24.79 3.62
N LEU A 58 14.29 24.33 3.69
CA LEU A 58 15.27 24.71 4.70
C LEU A 58 16.11 25.93 4.30
N ALA A 59 16.13 26.30 3.02
CA ALA A 59 16.89 27.43 2.50
C ALA A 59 16.55 28.75 3.23
N GLY A 60 15.25 29.09 3.31
CA GLY A 60 14.76 30.29 4.00
C GLY A 60 15.17 30.34 5.48
N PRO A 61 14.81 29.33 6.30
CA PRO A 61 15.19 29.29 7.72
C PRO A 61 16.69 29.33 8.00
N THR A 62 17.53 28.86 7.07
CA THR A 62 18.99 28.84 7.25
C THR A 62 19.71 30.03 6.62
N GLY A 63 18.99 30.89 5.89
CA GLY A 63 19.59 31.99 5.12
C GLY A 63 20.54 31.53 4.00
N ARG A 64 20.52 30.24 3.64
CA ARG A 64 21.37 29.66 2.59
C ARG A 64 20.65 29.69 1.25
N ASP A 65 21.41 29.79 0.15
CA ASP A 65 20.86 29.52 -1.17
C ASP A 65 20.32 28.07 -1.27
N ALA A 66 19.16 27.92 -1.89
CA ALA A 66 18.46 26.64 -1.96
C ALA A 66 19.19 25.60 -2.80
N ARG A 67 19.85 26.02 -3.89
CA ARG A 67 20.64 25.11 -4.75
C ARG A 67 21.94 24.73 -4.08
N ASP A 68 22.59 25.65 -3.39
CA ASP A 68 23.82 25.36 -2.63
C ASP A 68 23.55 24.38 -1.48
N LEU A 69 22.45 24.58 -0.74
CA LEU A 69 22.02 23.64 0.29
C LEU A 69 21.66 22.27 -0.31
N ALA A 70 20.94 22.23 -1.42
CA ALA A 70 20.64 21.00 -2.14
C ALA A 70 21.91 20.28 -2.63
N ALA A 71 22.93 21.01 -3.09
CA ALA A 71 24.19 20.45 -3.57
C ALA A 71 25.00 19.80 -2.43
N ASP A 72 25.07 20.46 -1.27
CA ASP A 72 25.69 19.93 -0.04
C ASP A 72 24.98 18.64 0.42
N VAL A 73 23.64 18.65 0.45
CA VAL A 73 22.83 17.47 0.76
C VAL A 73 23.06 16.34 -0.25
N ALA A 74 23.07 16.64 -1.55
CA ALA A 74 23.32 15.65 -2.60
C ALA A 74 24.73 15.03 -2.48
N ALA A 75 25.75 15.84 -2.18
CA ALA A 75 27.11 15.34 -1.94
C ALA A 75 27.16 14.34 -0.79
N ARG A 76 26.48 14.62 0.32
CA ARG A 76 26.39 13.72 1.48
C ARG A 76 25.66 12.41 1.14
N LEU A 77 24.58 12.49 0.37
CA LEU A 77 23.80 11.32 -0.04
C LEU A 77 24.60 10.38 -0.95
N ARG A 78 25.48 10.91 -1.82
CA ARG A 78 26.36 10.08 -2.67
C ARG A 78 27.32 9.19 -1.88
N HIS A 79 27.61 9.51 -0.63
CA HIS A 79 28.40 8.66 0.26
C HIS A 79 27.59 7.50 0.91
N CYS A 80 26.27 7.46 0.71
CA CYS A 80 25.43 6.43 1.31
C CYS A 80 25.45 5.11 0.49
N PRO A 81 25.65 3.94 1.13
CA PRO A 81 25.72 2.63 0.45
C PRO A 81 24.46 2.20 -0.32
N GLN A 82 23.33 2.90 -0.17
CA GLN A 82 22.08 2.60 -0.88
C GLN A 82 21.84 3.53 -2.09
N VAL A 83 22.62 4.61 -2.22
CA VAL A 83 22.46 5.64 -3.24
C VAL A 83 23.41 5.40 -4.42
N VAL A 84 22.86 5.21 -5.62
CA VAL A 84 23.64 5.18 -6.88
C VAL A 84 24.15 6.58 -7.20
N ASP A 85 23.23 7.55 -7.16
CA ASP A 85 23.54 8.96 -7.42
C ASP A 85 22.54 9.87 -6.70
N ALA A 86 22.93 11.11 -6.45
CA ALA A 86 22.05 12.17 -5.98
C ALA A 86 22.39 13.48 -6.69
N ARG A 87 21.39 14.18 -7.21
CA ARG A 87 21.52 15.39 -8.00
C ARG A 87 20.56 16.49 -7.57
N VAL A 88 20.89 17.72 -7.91
CA VAL A 88 20.05 18.89 -7.65
C VAL A 88 19.17 19.17 -8.87
N ASP A 89 17.86 19.26 -8.64
CA ASP A 89 16.87 19.56 -9.67
C ASP A 89 16.17 20.90 -9.41
N GLY A 90 15.93 21.65 -10.49
CA GLY A 90 15.16 22.90 -10.45
C GLY A 90 15.66 23.91 -9.40
N PRO A 91 14.76 24.51 -8.60
CA PRO A 91 15.13 25.58 -7.65
C PRO A 91 15.82 25.11 -6.35
N GLY A 92 16.13 23.82 -6.18
CA GLY A 92 16.71 23.29 -4.94
C GLY A 92 16.07 21.99 -4.43
N PHE A 93 15.48 21.21 -5.34
CA PHE A 93 15.07 19.84 -5.03
C PHE A 93 16.30 18.93 -5.08
N VAL A 94 16.28 17.86 -4.30
CA VAL A 94 17.27 16.79 -4.41
C VAL A 94 16.58 15.54 -4.92
N THR A 95 17.09 15.00 -6.02
CA THR A 95 16.68 13.73 -6.60
C THR A 95 17.74 12.68 -6.33
N VAL A 96 17.32 11.53 -5.81
CA VAL A 96 18.18 10.41 -5.38
C VAL A 96 17.81 9.18 -6.19
N ALA A 97 18.79 8.58 -6.86
CA ALA A 97 18.67 7.29 -7.51
C ALA A 97 19.15 6.18 -6.56
N LEU A 98 18.31 5.19 -6.28
CA LEU A 98 18.63 4.09 -5.35
C LEU A 98 19.16 2.85 -6.06
N ARG A 99 20.03 2.10 -5.37
CA ARG A 99 20.57 0.84 -5.88
C ARG A 99 19.45 -0.19 -6.08
N PRO A 100 19.50 -1.04 -7.12
CA PRO A 100 18.54 -2.13 -7.33
C PRO A 100 18.32 -3.00 -6.08
N ALA A 101 19.40 -3.37 -5.37
CA ALA A 101 19.32 -4.14 -4.14
C ALA A 101 18.55 -3.43 -3.01
N ALA A 102 18.71 -2.12 -2.86
CA ALA A 102 17.98 -1.34 -1.86
C ALA A 102 16.47 -1.29 -2.20
N ARG A 103 16.13 -1.14 -3.48
CA ARG A 103 14.74 -1.17 -3.95
C ARG A 103 14.11 -2.54 -3.75
N ALA A 104 14.78 -3.61 -4.17
CA ALA A 104 14.31 -4.98 -4.02
C ALA A 104 14.09 -5.36 -2.54
N ALA A 105 14.95 -4.88 -1.64
CA ALA A 105 14.83 -5.11 -0.19
C ALA A 105 13.54 -4.51 0.42
N LEU A 106 12.80 -3.65 -0.30
CA LEU A 106 11.48 -3.18 0.11
C LEU A 106 10.50 -4.35 0.31
N ALA A 107 10.50 -5.34 -0.59
CA ALA A 107 9.56 -6.47 -0.50
C ALA A 107 9.67 -7.23 0.84
N PRO A 108 10.83 -7.79 1.25
CA PRO A 108 10.95 -8.48 2.53
C PRO A 108 10.79 -7.56 3.76
N ALA A 109 11.09 -6.26 3.63
CA ALA A 109 10.85 -5.28 4.69
C ALA A 109 9.35 -5.04 4.92
N VAL A 110 8.59 -4.74 3.86
CA VAL A 110 7.13 -4.53 3.93
C VAL A 110 6.44 -5.80 4.35
N ALA A 111 6.83 -6.95 3.82
CA ALA A 111 6.23 -8.22 4.20
C ALA A 111 6.38 -8.49 5.71
N GLY A 112 7.46 -8.00 6.35
CA GLY A 112 7.74 -8.19 7.77
C GLY A 112 6.80 -7.41 8.71
N ASP A 113 6.37 -6.24 8.27
CA ASP A 113 5.43 -5.37 8.98
C ASP A 113 4.56 -4.56 8.00
N PRO A 114 3.58 -5.19 7.31
CA PRO A 114 2.82 -4.51 6.28
C PRO A 114 1.96 -3.37 6.83
N GLY A 115 1.40 -3.56 8.03
CA GLY A 115 0.62 -2.55 8.74
C GLY A 115 1.47 -1.36 9.18
N GLY A 116 2.60 -1.62 9.85
CA GLY A 116 3.54 -0.57 10.21
C GLY A 116 4.08 0.18 9.00
N HIS A 117 4.36 -0.53 7.90
CA HIS A 117 4.73 0.10 6.63
C HIS A 117 3.64 1.04 6.12
N LEU A 118 2.40 0.57 5.96
CA LEU A 118 1.29 1.41 5.49
C LEU A 118 1.09 2.67 6.37
N LEU A 119 1.26 2.53 7.69
CA LEU A 119 1.15 3.64 8.64
C LEU A 119 2.39 4.55 8.71
N GLY A 120 3.51 4.14 8.12
CA GLY A 120 4.81 4.82 8.25
C GLY A 120 5.43 4.73 9.64
N LEU A 121 5.05 3.73 10.45
CA LEU A 121 5.54 3.53 11.83
C LEU A 121 6.93 2.86 11.85
N PRO A 122 7.74 3.07 12.92
CA PRO A 122 9.01 2.36 13.05
C PRO A 122 8.77 0.87 13.30
N PRO A 123 9.69 0.00 12.85
CA PRO A 123 9.68 -1.39 13.28
C PRO A 123 9.94 -1.46 14.79
N ARG A 124 9.00 -2.04 15.56
CA ARG A 124 8.88 -2.20 17.05
C ARG A 124 7.99 -1.13 17.71
N HIS A 125 7.08 -1.41 18.65
CA HIS A 125 6.83 -2.59 19.50
C HIS A 125 5.48 -3.24 19.22
N ARG A 126 5.50 -4.57 19.03
CA ARG A 126 4.30 -5.41 19.18
C ARG A 126 3.82 -5.33 20.62
N ARG A 127 2.59 -4.88 20.86
CA ARG A 127 1.82 -5.41 21.98
C ARG A 127 1.23 -6.73 21.54
N SER A 128 1.65 -7.82 22.18
CA SER A 128 0.99 -9.11 22.05
C SER A 128 -0.32 -9.06 22.84
N GLY A 129 -1.44 -9.12 22.16
CA GLY A 129 -2.76 -9.24 22.78
C GLY A 129 -3.83 -8.91 21.77
N ARG A 130 -4.85 -9.76 21.69
CA ARG A 130 -6.09 -9.46 20.97
C ARG A 130 -6.81 -8.38 21.78
N ALA A 131 -6.50 -7.13 21.51
CA ALA A 131 -7.23 -6.01 22.09
C ALA A 131 -8.62 -5.96 21.42
N ASP A 132 -9.66 -5.70 22.21
CA ASP A 132 -10.96 -5.35 21.65
C ASP A 132 -10.76 -4.21 20.64
N LEU A 133 -11.31 -4.39 19.43
CA LEU A 133 -11.22 -3.37 18.39
C LEU A 133 -11.80 -2.06 18.97
N PRO A 134 -11.08 -0.92 18.87
CA PRO A 134 -11.60 0.35 19.36
C PRO A 134 -12.98 0.64 18.75
N PRO A 135 -13.89 1.37 19.43
CA PRO A 135 -15.25 1.63 18.94
C PRO A 135 -15.33 2.15 17.49
N GLY A 136 -14.30 2.84 16.99
CA GLY A 136 -14.23 3.31 15.59
C GLY A 136 -13.92 2.24 14.53
N TRP A 137 -13.73 0.98 14.92
CA TRP A 137 -13.53 -0.16 14.03
C TRP A 137 -14.77 -1.05 13.90
N ALA A 138 -15.85 -0.76 14.63
CA ALA A 138 -17.16 -1.37 14.40
C ALA A 138 -17.75 -0.84 13.08
N LEU A 139 -18.17 -1.74 12.20
CA LEU A 139 -18.80 -1.38 10.91
C LEU A 139 -20.23 -0.88 11.13
N SER A 140 -20.60 0.23 10.49
CA SER A 140 -22.01 0.63 10.38
C SER A 140 -22.81 -0.41 9.60
N SER A 141 -23.98 -0.79 10.13
CA SER A 141 -25.01 -1.57 9.43
C SER A 141 -25.58 -0.78 8.24
N LEU A 142 -25.00 -0.93 7.05
CA LEU A 142 -25.44 -0.18 5.86
C LEU A 142 -26.88 -0.52 5.47
N GLU A 143 -27.31 -1.75 5.73
CA GLU A 143 -28.67 -2.24 5.48
C GLU A 143 -29.76 -1.48 6.26
N ARG A 144 -29.39 -0.77 7.33
CA ARG A 144 -30.31 0.05 8.12
C ARG A 144 -30.41 1.51 7.63
N ALA A 145 -29.64 1.88 6.62
CA ALA A 145 -29.68 3.23 6.07
C ALA A 145 -30.97 3.45 5.26
N PRO A 146 -31.57 4.65 5.32
CA PRO A 146 -32.86 4.93 4.69
C PRO A 146 -32.82 4.74 3.17
N ASP A 147 -31.71 5.10 2.54
CA ASP A 147 -31.49 5.02 1.09
C ASP A 147 -29.99 4.80 0.78
N PRO A 148 -29.62 4.52 -0.50
CA PRO A 148 -28.22 4.35 -0.89
C PRO A 148 -27.33 5.57 -0.58
N ALA A 149 -27.87 6.80 -0.57
CA ALA A 149 -27.10 8.00 -0.24
C ALA A 149 -26.75 8.07 1.25
N GLY A 150 -27.68 7.66 2.13
CA GLY A 150 -27.47 7.49 3.56
C GLY A 150 -26.46 6.37 3.85
N ALA A 151 -26.57 5.24 3.16
CA ALA A 151 -25.61 4.14 3.27
C ALA A 151 -24.19 4.61 2.89
N ARG A 152 -24.10 5.38 1.80
CA ARG A 152 -22.85 6.02 1.37
C ARG A 152 -22.28 6.96 2.43
N ALA A 153 -23.11 7.81 3.03
CA ALA A 153 -22.68 8.72 4.09
C ALA A 153 -22.12 7.96 5.30
N TRP A 154 -22.79 6.88 5.72
CA TRP A 154 -22.34 6.03 6.82
C TRP A 154 -21.02 5.32 6.52
N ALA A 155 -20.88 4.72 5.33
CA ALA A 155 -19.66 4.06 4.89
C ALA A 155 -18.46 5.04 4.85
N ARG A 156 -18.67 6.25 4.31
CA ARG A 156 -17.61 7.28 4.29
C ARG A 156 -17.25 7.77 5.69
N ALA A 157 -18.25 7.97 6.56
CA ALA A 157 -17.99 8.37 7.95
C ALA A 157 -17.18 7.30 8.69
N ASP A 158 -17.48 6.02 8.47
CA ASP A 158 -16.74 4.89 9.02
C ASP A 158 -15.28 4.85 8.51
N ALA A 159 -15.07 4.94 7.20
CA ALA A 159 -13.73 5.01 6.63
C ALA A 159 -12.92 6.20 7.16
N ARG A 160 -13.55 7.39 7.26
CA ARG A 160 -12.90 8.59 7.83
C ARG A 160 -12.48 8.41 9.29
N ARG A 161 -13.33 7.80 10.13
CA ARG A 161 -12.98 7.48 11.52
C ARG A 161 -11.78 6.54 11.59
N ARG A 162 -11.75 5.49 10.76
CA ARG A 162 -10.63 4.53 10.70
C ARG A 162 -9.33 5.19 10.25
N LEU A 163 -9.39 6.03 9.20
CA LEU A 163 -8.24 6.81 8.73
C LEU A 163 -7.69 7.74 9.83
N ALA A 164 -8.57 8.45 10.54
CA ALA A 164 -8.19 9.33 11.63
C ALA A 164 -7.55 8.56 12.81
N LEU A 165 -8.13 7.41 13.19
CA LEU A 165 -7.57 6.54 14.22
C LEU A 165 -6.20 6.00 13.81
N ALA A 166 -6.05 5.56 12.55
CA ALA A 166 -4.82 5.01 11.99
C ALA A 166 -3.62 5.96 12.15
N VAL A 167 -3.82 7.26 11.96
CA VAL A 167 -2.74 8.26 12.04
C VAL A 167 -2.60 8.86 13.44
N GLY A 168 -3.66 8.87 14.25
CA GLY A 168 -3.67 9.57 15.54
C GLY A 168 -3.28 8.72 16.75
N THR A 169 -3.89 7.54 16.92
CA THR A 169 -3.76 6.73 18.16
C THR A 169 -3.56 5.25 17.91
N ALA A 170 -3.82 4.77 16.69
CA ALA A 170 -3.61 3.38 16.34
C ALA A 170 -2.12 3.06 16.36
N THR A 171 -1.78 2.08 17.17
CA THR A 171 -0.46 1.46 17.11
C THR A 171 -0.38 0.57 15.88
N ALA A 172 0.84 0.23 15.44
CA ALA A 172 1.05 -0.84 14.47
C ALA A 172 0.34 -2.14 14.91
N ALA A 173 0.17 -2.34 16.22
CA ALA A 173 -0.55 -3.48 16.79
C ALA A 173 -2.08 -3.42 16.60
N ASP A 174 -2.71 -2.23 16.64
CA ASP A 174 -4.17 -2.10 16.43
C ASP A 174 -4.54 -2.33 14.97
N VAL A 175 -3.75 -1.76 14.06
CA VAL A 175 -3.87 -2.09 12.64
C VAL A 175 -3.53 -3.57 12.48
N ALA A 176 -2.43 -4.08 13.03
CA ALA A 176 -2.08 -5.50 12.93
C ALA A 176 -3.11 -6.46 13.57
N ALA A 177 -3.89 -6.04 14.56
CA ALA A 177 -4.99 -6.80 15.15
C ALA A 177 -6.20 -6.80 14.23
N ALA A 178 -6.49 -5.67 13.55
CA ALA A 178 -7.36 -5.67 12.38
C ALA A 178 -6.76 -6.46 11.20
N LEU A 179 -5.42 -6.59 11.11
CA LEU A 179 -4.71 -7.45 10.14
C LEU A 179 -4.74 -8.94 10.52
N ALA A 180 -4.94 -9.26 11.80
CA ALA A 180 -4.94 -10.61 12.33
C ALA A 180 -6.37 -11.16 12.30
N GLU A 181 -6.80 -11.53 11.09
CA GLU A 181 -8.04 -12.24 10.79
C GLU A 181 -8.24 -13.47 11.70
N PRO A 182 -9.49 -13.81 12.07
CA PRO A 182 -10.22 -14.70 11.16
C PRO A 182 -11.74 -14.47 11.10
N THR A 183 -12.26 -14.32 9.89
CA THR A 183 -13.27 -15.28 9.42
C THR A 183 -13.08 -15.49 7.94
N GLU A 184 -13.23 -16.73 7.47
CA GLU A 184 -13.44 -17.00 6.05
C GLU A 184 -14.74 -16.32 5.63
N THR A 185 -14.67 -15.03 5.29
CA THR A 185 -15.73 -14.41 4.50
C THR A 185 -15.56 -14.96 3.11
N GLY A 186 -16.52 -15.74 2.63
CA GLY A 186 -16.63 -16.02 1.20
C GLY A 186 -16.59 -14.69 0.43
N TRP A 187 -16.09 -14.71 -0.80
CA TRP A 187 -16.00 -13.49 -1.60
C TRP A 187 -17.37 -12.84 -1.83
N ARG A 188 -18.44 -13.65 -1.80
CA ARG A 188 -19.84 -13.18 -1.70
C ARG A 188 -20.13 -12.88 -0.24
N ASP A 189 -20.42 -11.61 0.05
CA ASP A 189 -21.06 -11.25 1.30
C ASP A 189 -22.42 -11.96 1.34
N VAL A 190 -22.69 -12.72 2.39
CA VAL A 190 -23.94 -13.50 2.50
C VAL A 190 -25.12 -12.50 2.47
N PRO A 191 -26.05 -12.62 1.50
CA PRO A 191 -27.27 -11.82 1.52
C PRO A 191 -28.03 -12.09 2.82
N GLN A 192 -28.37 -11.05 3.58
CA GLN A 192 -29.31 -11.23 4.67
C GLN A 192 -30.71 -11.31 4.06
N ASP A 193 -31.25 -12.53 4.00
CA ASP A 193 -32.54 -12.94 3.41
C ASP A 193 -33.80 -12.27 4.03
N ALA A 194 -33.66 -11.19 4.79
CA ALA A 194 -34.76 -10.55 5.52
C ALA A 194 -34.96 -9.05 5.20
N SER A 195 -34.24 -8.48 4.23
CA SER A 195 -34.12 -7.03 4.13
C SER A 195 -35.09 -6.39 3.11
N VAL A 196 -36.02 -5.56 3.61
CA VAL A 196 -36.97 -4.76 2.84
C VAL A 196 -36.38 -3.35 2.65
N GLY A 197 -36.24 -2.88 1.41
CA GLY A 197 -35.78 -1.51 1.12
C GLY A 197 -34.83 -1.41 -0.08
N GLU A 198 -34.59 -0.19 -0.57
CA GLU A 198 -33.71 0.05 -1.71
C GLU A 198 -32.24 -0.29 -1.41
N THR A 199 -31.73 0.18 -0.26
CA THR A 199 -30.37 -0.11 0.20
C THR A 199 -30.11 -1.61 0.34
N ALA A 200 -31.03 -2.33 0.97
CA ALA A 200 -31.01 -3.77 1.13
C ALA A 200 -30.85 -4.52 -0.21
N ARG A 201 -31.68 -4.17 -1.21
CA ARG A 201 -31.61 -4.74 -2.56
C ARG A 201 -30.28 -4.42 -3.25
N LEU A 202 -29.76 -3.20 -3.09
CA LEU A 202 -28.46 -2.82 -3.64
C LEU A 202 -27.33 -3.66 -3.03
N LEU A 203 -27.35 -3.86 -1.71
CA LEU A 203 -26.34 -4.66 -1.00
C LEU A 203 -26.42 -6.14 -1.40
N ALA A 204 -27.60 -6.67 -1.69
CA ALA A 204 -27.76 -8.03 -2.22
C ALA A 204 -27.12 -8.21 -3.61
N LEU A 205 -27.13 -7.16 -4.44
CA LEU A 205 -26.53 -7.18 -5.78
C LEU A 205 -25.01 -6.95 -5.77
N THR A 206 -24.55 -6.01 -4.95
CA THR A 206 -23.15 -5.55 -4.97
C THR A 206 -22.28 -6.14 -3.86
N GLY A 207 -22.90 -6.70 -2.82
CA GLY A 207 -22.25 -7.02 -1.55
C GLY A 207 -21.98 -5.77 -0.71
N THR A 208 -21.90 -5.95 0.61
CA THR A 208 -21.53 -4.88 1.56
C THR A 208 -20.11 -4.38 1.33
N ALA A 209 -19.16 -5.28 1.07
CA ALA A 209 -17.79 -4.97 0.69
C ALA A 209 -17.75 -4.17 -0.62
N GLY A 210 -18.50 -4.62 -1.64
CA GLY A 210 -18.60 -3.93 -2.93
C GLY A 210 -19.16 -2.52 -2.79
N ALA A 211 -20.27 -2.38 -2.07
CA ALA A 211 -20.90 -1.10 -1.79
C ALA A 211 -19.97 -0.14 -1.03
N ARG A 212 -19.24 -0.61 -0.01
CA ARG A 212 -18.30 0.23 0.75
C ARG A 212 -17.17 0.79 -0.12
N VAL A 213 -16.60 -0.03 -1.00
CA VAL A 213 -15.62 0.42 -1.99
C VAL A 213 -16.28 1.45 -2.92
N ALA A 214 -17.45 1.15 -3.49
CA ALA A 214 -18.17 2.06 -4.39
C ALA A 214 -18.44 3.43 -3.75
N PHE A 215 -18.98 3.44 -2.54
CA PHE A 215 -19.29 4.64 -1.77
C PHE A 215 -18.07 5.48 -1.39
N CYS A 216 -16.93 4.82 -1.15
CA CYS A 216 -15.67 5.49 -0.86
C CYS A 216 -14.89 5.89 -2.12
N ARG A 217 -15.22 5.36 -3.29
CA ARG A 217 -14.45 5.54 -4.53
C ARG A 217 -14.66 6.88 -5.24
N SER A 218 -15.80 7.54 -5.05
CA SER A 218 -16.04 8.90 -5.59
C SER A 218 -15.37 9.97 -4.72
N ALA A 219 -14.73 10.94 -5.38
CA ALA A 219 -14.09 12.07 -4.73
C ALA A 219 -15.10 13.05 -4.11
N ALA A 220 -16.18 13.34 -4.84
CA ALA A 220 -17.21 14.29 -4.43
C ALA A 220 -17.98 13.77 -3.21
N ASP A 221 -18.30 14.63 -2.23
CA ASP A 221 -19.18 14.22 -1.14
C ASP A 221 -20.64 14.16 -1.59
N GLN A 222 -21.04 15.04 -2.50
CA GLN A 222 -22.34 15.02 -3.17
C GLN A 222 -22.15 14.58 -4.61
N VAL A 223 -22.67 13.41 -4.94
CA VAL A 223 -22.59 12.81 -6.27
C VAL A 223 -23.68 13.39 -7.16
N ARG A 224 -23.35 13.82 -8.38
CA ARG A 224 -24.36 14.31 -9.32
C ARG A 224 -25.16 13.15 -9.91
N PRO A 225 -26.43 13.35 -10.29
CA PRO A 225 -27.19 12.33 -11.01
C PRO A 225 -26.44 11.85 -12.26
N GLY A 226 -26.30 10.54 -12.42
CA GLY A 226 -25.58 9.92 -13.54
C GLY A 226 -24.05 10.01 -13.50
N GLU A 227 -23.45 10.58 -12.44
CA GLU A 227 -21.99 10.61 -12.29
C GLU A 227 -21.43 9.19 -12.19
N THR A 228 -20.34 8.94 -12.90
CA THR A 228 -19.61 7.67 -12.86
C THR A 228 -18.19 7.89 -12.36
N THR A 229 -17.62 6.86 -11.74
CA THR A 229 -16.25 6.86 -11.24
C THR A 229 -15.29 6.09 -12.16
N GLY A 230 -15.82 5.55 -13.26
CA GLY A 230 -15.14 4.76 -14.28
C GLY A 230 -16.16 4.12 -15.23
N PRO A 231 -15.70 3.34 -16.23
CA PRO A 231 -16.59 2.68 -17.18
C PRO A 231 -17.58 1.76 -16.47
N ASP A 232 -18.88 1.96 -16.69
CA ASP A 232 -19.97 1.19 -16.05
C ASP A 232 -19.90 1.19 -14.50
N LEU A 233 -19.29 2.20 -13.88
CA LEU A 233 -19.13 2.29 -12.41
C LEU A 233 -19.86 3.53 -11.88
N PRO A 234 -21.19 3.49 -11.69
CA PRO A 234 -21.94 4.61 -11.13
C PRO A 234 -21.35 5.03 -9.78
N ALA A 235 -21.25 6.34 -9.55
CA ALA A 235 -20.70 6.91 -8.32
C ALA A 235 -21.62 6.72 -7.11
N LEU A 236 -22.91 6.54 -7.37
CA LEU A 236 -23.94 6.14 -6.42
C LEU A 236 -24.78 5.03 -7.07
N PRO A 237 -24.39 3.74 -6.95
CA PRO A 237 -25.16 2.64 -7.53
C PRO A 237 -26.53 2.51 -6.86
N THR A 238 -27.53 2.06 -7.62
CA THR A 238 -28.87 1.69 -7.11
C THR A 238 -29.20 0.25 -7.53
N PRO A 239 -30.27 -0.37 -7.00
CA PRO A 239 -30.68 -1.70 -7.45
C PRO A 239 -30.98 -1.79 -8.94
N GLU A 240 -31.52 -0.73 -9.52
CA GLU A 240 -31.90 -0.63 -10.93
C GLU A 240 -30.67 -0.36 -11.82
N HIS A 241 -29.68 0.36 -11.28
CA HIS A 241 -28.45 0.73 -11.99
C HIS A 241 -27.20 0.43 -11.15
N PRO A 242 -26.89 -0.86 -10.88
CA PRO A 242 -25.73 -1.22 -10.06
C PRO A 242 -24.41 -1.16 -10.86
N GLY A 243 -24.47 -1.24 -12.19
CA GLY A 243 -23.30 -1.27 -13.08
C GLY A 243 -22.37 -2.46 -12.82
N ALA A 244 -21.08 -2.26 -13.07
CA ALA A 244 -20.04 -3.25 -12.85
C ALA A 244 -19.85 -3.61 -11.38
N TRP A 245 -20.39 -2.84 -10.43
CA TRP A 245 -20.32 -3.15 -8.99
C TRP A 245 -20.98 -4.48 -8.62
N ALA A 246 -21.95 -4.95 -9.40
CA ALA A 246 -22.61 -6.24 -9.19
C ALA A 246 -21.90 -7.43 -9.87
N ARG A 247 -20.81 -7.18 -10.60
CA ARG A 247 -20.11 -8.20 -11.39
C ARG A 247 -18.85 -8.67 -10.68
N ALA A 248 -18.58 -9.97 -10.73
CA ALA A 248 -17.35 -10.57 -10.21
C ALA A 248 -16.25 -10.60 -11.29
N THR A 249 -15.85 -9.42 -11.78
CA THR A 249 -14.83 -9.25 -12.82
C THR A 249 -13.84 -8.15 -12.43
N HIS A 250 -12.70 -8.06 -13.12
CA HIS A 250 -11.73 -6.98 -12.89
C HIS A 250 -12.27 -5.56 -13.19
N ALA A 251 -13.40 -5.44 -13.90
CA ALA A 251 -14.11 -4.18 -14.07
C ALA A 251 -14.74 -3.68 -12.75
N ASN A 252 -14.91 -4.54 -11.75
CA ASN A 252 -15.35 -4.19 -10.40
C ASN A 252 -14.12 -3.95 -9.50
N PRO A 253 -13.83 -2.70 -9.10
CA PRO A 253 -12.69 -2.39 -8.23
C PRO A 253 -12.69 -3.16 -6.91
N ALA A 254 -13.86 -3.39 -6.32
CA ALA A 254 -13.94 -4.12 -5.05
C ALA A 254 -13.54 -5.59 -5.22
N PHE A 255 -13.98 -6.21 -6.31
CA PHE A 255 -13.58 -7.57 -6.66
C PHE A 255 -12.08 -7.62 -6.98
N ALA A 256 -11.58 -6.73 -7.84
CA ALA A 256 -10.17 -6.73 -8.25
C ALA A 256 -9.21 -6.61 -7.05
N VAL A 257 -9.48 -5.69 -6.12
CA VAL A 257 -8.63 -5.48 -4.94
C VAL A 257 -8.69 -6.67 -3.98
N ARG A 258 -9.88 -7.21 -3.69
CA ARG A 258 -10.05 -8.39 -2.82
C ARG A 258 -9.45 -9.64 -3.48
N TYR A 259 -9.53 -9.75 -4.80
CA TYR A 259 -8.94 -10.84 -5.57
C TYR A 259 -7.43 -10.82 -5.52
N ALA A 260 -6.80 -9.66 -5.74
CA ALA A 260 -5.36 -9.51 -5.59
C ALA A 260 -4.87 -9.93 -4.19
N HIS A 261 -5.60 -9.53 -3.13
CA HIS A 261 -5.30 -9.97 -1.76
C HIS A 261 -5.38 -11.49 -1.61
N ALA A 262 -6.53 -12.09 -1.93
CA ALA A 262 -6.76 -13.52 -1.76
C ALA A 262 -5.74 -14.36 -2.55
N HIS A 263 -5.43 -13.93 -3.77
CA HIS A 263 -4.45 -14.56 -4.65
C HIS A 263 -3.02 -14.47 -4.09
N ALA A 264 -2.57 -13.27 -3.69
CA ALA A 264 -1.24 -13.07 -3.09
C ALA A 264 -1.07 -13.82 -1.77
N ARG A 265 -2.14 -13.89 -0.96
CA ARG A 265 -2.14 -14.63 0.31
C ARG A 265 -2.10 -16.14 0.08
N THR A 266 -2.91 -16.65 -0.85
CA THR A 266 -2.91 -18.07 -1.25
C THR A 266 -1.54 -18.52 -1.75
N ALA A 267 -0.88 -17.67 -2.54
CA ALA A 267 0.49 -17.90 -3.00
C ALA A 267 1.47 -18.11 -1.83
N CYS A 268 1.37 -17.27 -0.79
CA CYS A 268 2.27 -17.34 0.37
C CYS A 268 1.98 -18.50 1.33
N GLU A 269 0.71 -18.85 1.53
CA GLU A 269 0.32 -19.81 2.57
C GLU A 269 0.18 -21.23 2.03
N ARG A 270 -0.45 -21.40 0.85
CA ARG A 270 -0.80 -22.73 0.31
C ARG A 270 0.21 -23.19 -0.73
N TRP A 271 0.51 -22.36 -1.71
CA TRP A 271 1.39 -22.75 -2.81
C TRP A 271 2.86 -22.84 -2.36
N ALA A 272 3.33 -21.91 -1.51
CA ALA A 272 4.65 -22.02 -0.90
C ALA A 272 4.81 -23.32 -0.08
N ALA A 273 3.82 -23.64 0.77
CA ALA A 273 3.83 -24.86 1.57
C ALA A 273 3.82 -26.13 0.71
N ALA A 274 3.02 -26.16 -0.36
CA ALA A 274 2.98 -27.27 -1.31
C ALA A 274 4.34 -27.51 -2.01
N LEU A 275 5.16 -26.46 -2.15
CA LEU A 275 6.51 -26.53 -2.70
C LEU A 275 7.60 -26.79 -1.63
N GLY A 276 7.21 -27.06 -0.38
CA GLY A 276 8.14 -27.22 0.75
C GLY A 276 8.91 -25.94 1.08
N ARG A 277 8.38 -24.77 0.70
CA ARG A 277 9.00 -23.46 0.94
C ARG A 277 8.34 -22.77 2.12
N THR A 278 9.15 -22.29 3.04
CA THR A 278 8.71 -21.38 4.11
C THR A 278 9.17 -19.97 3.80
N ARG A 279 8.37 -19.00 4.22
CA ARG A 279 8.75 -17.59 4.12
C ARG A 279 10.04 -17.34 4.92
N ALA A 280 10.97 -16.64 4.28
CA ALA A 280 12.22 -16.25 4.89
C ALA A 280 12.00 -15.12 5.93
N PRO A 281 12.91 -14.94 6.89
CA PRO A 281 12.79 -13.87 7.88
C PRO A 281 12.72 -12.49 7.23
N ALA A 282 12.00 -11.57 7.90
CA ALA A 282 11.92 -10.17 7.48
C ALA A 282 13.31 -9.52 7.41
N HIS A 283 13.48 -8.53 6.53
CA HIS A 283 14.74 -7.78 6.35
C HIS A 283 15.97 -8.63 5.99
N ARG A 284 15.78 -9.80 5.37
CA ARG A 284 16.89 -10.62 4.86
C ARG A 284 17.61 -9.92 3.71
N THR A 285 18.90 -10.25 3.56
CA THR A 285 19.66 -9.89 2.37
C THR A 285 19.19 -10.72 1.18
N LEU A 286 18.95 -10.06 0.05
CA LEU A 286 18.62 -10.70 -1.22
C LEU A 286 19.90 -11.10 -1.95
N THR A 287 19.87 -12.24 -2.63
CA THR A 287 20.93 -12.60 -3.59
C THR A 287 20.86 -11.69 -4.83
N GLU A 288 21.89 -11.75 -5.69
CA GLU A 288 21.89 -11.03 -6.97
C GLU A 288 20.73 -11.48 -7.87
N ALA A 289 20.46 -12.79 -7.93
CA ALA A 289 19.36 -13.36 -8.70
C ALA A 289 17.98 -12.89 -8.18
N GLU A 290 17.80 -12.86 -6.86
CA GLU A 290 16.59 -12.34 -6.23
C GLU A 290 16.40 -10.85 -6.44
N THR A 291 17.50 -10.08 -6.38
CA THR A 291 17.48 -8.64 -6.69
C THR A 291 17.07 -8.41 -8.14
N ALA A 292 17.67 -9.12 -9.09
CA ALA A 292 17.31 -9.04 -10.50
C ALA A 292 15.83 -9.39 -10.74
N ALA A 293 15.31 -10.41 -10.04
CA ALA A 293 13.92 -10.84 -10.14
C ALA A 293 12.89 -9.86 -9.53
N LEU A 294 13.35 -8.86 -8.76
CA LEU A 294 12.50 -7.82 -8.19
C LEU A 294 12.77 -6.43 -8.79
N THR A 295 13.55 -6.35 -9.87
CA THR A 295 13.97 -5.06 -10.47
C THR A 295 13.75 -4.99 -11.97
N ASP A 296 13.03 -5.95 -12.55
CA ASP A 296 12.49 -5.84 -13.90
C ASP A 296 11.38 -4.76 -13.95
N PRO A 297 10.98 -4.29 -15.15
CA PRO A 297 10.02 -3.20 -15.27
C PRO A 297 8.66 -3.43 -14.57
N ALA A 298 8.16 -4.67 -14.50
CA ALA A 298 6.89 -4.94 -13.83
C ALA A 298 7.07 -5.00 -12.30
N ALA A 299 8.15 -5.61 -11.82
CA ALA A 299 8.48 -5.59 -10.39
C ALA A 299 8.75 -4.16 -9.88
N GLU A 300 9.41 -3.30 -10.68
CA GLU A 300 9.63 -1.90 -10.33
C GLU A 300 8.32 -1.11 -10.18
N ARG A 301 7.31 -1.40 -11.01
CA ARG A 301 5.97 -0.81 -10.84
C ARG A 301 5.32 -1.28 -9.55
N LEU A 302 5.42 -2.56 -9.23
CA LEU A 302 4.89 -3.13 -8.00
C LEU A 302 5.58 -2.56 -6.75
N LEU A 303 6.91 -2.54 -6.73
CA LEU A 303 7.71 -1.95 -5.64
C LEU A 303 7.44 -0.45 -5.50
N GLY A 304 7.28 0.26 -6.61
CA GLY A 304 6.86 1.66 -6.61
C GLY A 304 5.48 1.85 -5.95
N ALA A 305 4.50 1.01 -6.27
CA ALA A 305 3.18 1.04 -5.63
C ALA A 305 3.26 0.71 -4.13
N LEU A 306 4.11 -0.23 -3.72
CA LEU A 306 4.35 -0.50 -2.29
C LEU A 306 5.04 0.69 -1.60
N PHE A 307 5.97 1.37 -2.27
CA PHE A 307 6.61 2.57 -1.75
C PHE A 307 5.61 3.70 -1.52
N ASP A 308 4.64 3.88 -2.41
CA ASP A 308 3.67 4.99 -2.34
C ASP A 308 2.62 4.83 -1.22
N ALA A 309 2.54 3.66 -0.57
CA ALA A 309 1.51 3.32 0.44
C ALA A 309 1.38 4.33 1.58
N PRO A 310 2.46 4.72 2.28
CA PRO A 310 2.34 5.58 3.45
C PRO A 310 1.93 6.99 3.05
N ALA A 311 2.44 7.48 1.92
CA ALA A 311 2.08 8.78 1.38
C ALA A 311 0.61 8.84 0.95
N ALA A 312 0.09 7.75 0.36
CA ALA A 312 -1.33 7.64 0.00
C ALA A 312 -2.24 7.68 1.24
N LEU A 313 -1.92 6.93 2.30
CA LEU A 313 -2.68 6.95 3.55
C LEU A 313 -2.65 8.33 4.23
N GLN A 314 -1.47 8.94 4.32
CA GLN A 314 -1.34 10.29 4.87
C GLN A 314 -2.13 11.32 4.06
N ALA A 315 -2.13 11.22 2.73
CA ALA A 315 -2.91 12.11 1.88
C ALA A 315 -4.42 11.92 2.07
N ALA A 316 -4.89 10.66 2.14
CA ALA A 316 -6.29 10.33 2.42
C ALA A 316 -6.74 10.89 3.77
N THR A 317 -5.89 10.79 4.80
CA THR A 317 -6.18 11.27 6.15
C THR A 317 -6.17 12.79 6.24
N ARG A 318 -5.10 13.46 5.78
CA ARG A 318 -4.98 14.92 5.81
C ARG A 318 -6.11 15.62 5.05
N ARG A 319 -6.56 15.04 3.94
CA ARG A 319 -7.67 15.59 3.14
C ARG A 319 -9.05 15.07 3.59
N ASN A 320 -9.11 14.17 4.56
CA ASN A 320 -10.34 13.51 5.01
C ASN A 320 -11.14 12.86 3.85
N GLN A 321 -10.41 12.24 2.93
CA GLN A 321 -10.87 11.81 1.60
C GLN A 321 -10.55 10.31 1.38
N PRO A 322 -11.47 9.39 1.71
CA PRO A 322 -11.25 7.94 1.59
C PRO A 322 -10.95 7.45 0.17
N HIS A 323 -11.45 8.15 -0.86
CA HIS A 323 -11.22 7.78 -2.25
C HIS A 323 -9.75 7.73 -2.64
N ILE A 324 -8.88 8.52 -1.98
CA ILE A 324 -7.44 8.50 -2.22
C ILE A 324 -6.86 7.13 -1.87
N LEU A 325 -7.26 6.55 -0.73
CA LEU A 325 -6.82 5.22 -0.33
C LEU A 325 -7.43 4.15 -1.24
N VAL A 326 -8.71 4.26 -1.60
CA VAL A 326 -9.35 3.31 -2.53
C VAL A 326 -8.61 3.25 -3.87
N ARG A 327 -8.26 4.41 -4.44
CA ARG A 327 -7.51 4.48 -5.71
C ARG A 327 -6.09 3.94 -5.61
N TYR A 328 -5.45 4.16 -4.47
CA TYR A 328 -4.17 3.55 -4.18
C TYR A 328 -4.27 2.01 -4.19
N LEU A 329 -5.28 1.43 -3.53
CA LEU A 329 -5.48 -0.01 -3.48
C LEU A 329 -5.81 -0.60 -4.86
N GLU A 330 -6.62 0.10 -5.66
CA GLU A 330 -6.85 -0.25 -7.08
C GLU A 330 -5.53 -0.30 -7.86
N GLY A 331 -4.69 0.72 -7.72
CA GLY A 331 -3.39 0.79 -8.38
C GLY A 331 -2.42 -0.32 -7.93
N LEU A 332 -2.38 -0.63 -6.63
CA LEU A 332 -1.56 -1.72 -6.10
C LEU A 332 -2.04 -3.09 -6.61
N ALA A 333 -3.35 -3.32 -6.64
CA ALA A 333 -3.92 -4.56 -7.18
C ALA A 333 -3.62 -4.72 -8.67
N ALA A 334 -3.75 -3.66 -9.45
CA ALA A 334 -3.38 -3.67 -10.88
C ALA A 334 -1.89 -3.96 -11.09
N ALA A 335 -1.01 -3.25 -10.37
CA ALA A 335 0.43 -3.48 -10.45
C ALA A 335 0.82 -4.92 -10.05
N TYR A 336 0.11 -5.51 -9.09
CA TYR A 336 0.31 -6.89 -8.68
C TYR A 336 -0.08 -7.87 -9.79
N HIS A 337 -1.23 -7.69 -10.44
CA HIS A 337 -1.67 -8.58 -11.52
C HIS A 337 -0.77 -8.47 -12.75
N ASP A 338 -0.41 -7.25 -13.16
CA ASP A 338 0.55 -7.05 -14.25
C ASP A 338 1.89 -7.75 -13.98
N TRP A 339 2.39 -7.62 -12.74
CA TRP A 339 3.61 -8.31 -12.32
C TRP A 339 3.43 -9.82 -12.28
N TRP A 340 2.33 -10.32 -11.73
CA TRP A 340 2.08 -11.76 -11.66
C TRP A 340 1.92 -12.39 -13.04
N GLU A 341 1.17 -11.78 -13.95
CA GLU A 341 0.97 -12.31 -15.30
C GLU A 341 2.26 -12.32 -16.13
N SER A 342 3.14 -11.34 -15.91
CA SER A 342 4.47 -11.29 -16.53
C SER A 342 5.48 -12.27 -15.93
N HIS A 343 5.16 -12.92 -14.81
CA HIS A 343 6.07 -13.78 -14.08
C HIS A 343 5.46 -15.14 -13.77
N ASP A 344 6.16 -16.22 -14.11
CA ASP A 344 5.80 -17.52 -13.57
C ASP A 344 6.29 -17.64 -12.10
N VAL A 345 5.54 -17.04 -11.17
CA VAL A 345 5.94 -16.92 -9.77
C VAL A 345 5.94 -18.27 -9.05
N LEU A 346 4.94 -19.12 -9.30
CA LEU A 346 4.73 -20.38 -8.57
C LEU A 346 4.16 -21.52 -9.42
N SER A 347 4.12 -21.44 -10.76
CA SER A 347 3.41 -22.49 -11.49
C SER A 347 4.11 -23.85 -11.35
N GLY A 348 3.31 -24.84 -10.94
CA GLY A 348 3.59 -26.26 -11.11
C GLY A 348 3.27 -26.75 -12.53
N ARG A 349 3.22 -25.85 -13.52
CA ARG A 349 2.97 -26.16 -14.94
C ARG A 349 4.15 -25.73 -15.80
N ALA A 350 5.31 -26.30 -15.54
CA ALA A 350 6.43 -26.26 -16.47
C ALA A 350 7.25 -27.54 -16.33
N ALA A 351 6.70 -28.65 -16.83
CA ALA A 351 7.53 -29.75 -17.28
C ALA A 351 8.34 -29.33 -18.53
N ASP A 352 7.89 -28.33 -19.28
CA ASP A 352 8.53 -27.94 -20.53
C ASP A 352 8.82 -26.43 -20.52
N THR A 353 10.11 -26.09 -20.37
CA THR A 353 10.72 -24.74 -20.53
C THR A 353 10.29 -23.63 -19.56
N HIS A 354 11.12 -23.39 -18.52
CA HIS A 354 11.16 -22.21 -17.62
C HIS A 354 10.25 -22.22 -16.38
N GLY A 355 10.19 -23.35 -15.66
CA GLY A 355 9.58 -23.37 -14.32
C GLY A 355 10.24 -22.40 -13.32
N PRO A 356 9.58 -22.11 -12.19
CA PRO A 356 10.07 -21.16 -11.20
C PRO A 356 11.47 -21.57 -10.74
N ARG A 357 12.46 -20.71 -10.99
CA ARG A 357 13.82 -20.92 -10.48
C ARG A 357 13.73 -20.90 -8.95
N ALA A 358 14.11 -22.01 -8.32
CA ALA A 358 14.16 -22.17 -6.87
C ALA A 358 14.85 -20.98 -6.17
N GLU A 359 15.81 -20.36 -6.84
CA GLU A 359 16.63 -19.24 -6.39
C GLU A 359 15.86 -17.92 -6.22
N THR A 360 14.81 -17.65 -7.01
CA THR A 360 14.07 -16.38 -6.98
C THR A 360 12.71 -16.47 -6.29
N THR A 361 12.27 -17.69 -6.00
CA THR A 361 10.94 -17.98 -5.43
C THR A 361 10.74 -17.26 -4.09
N ALA A 362 11.75 -17.24 -3.21
CA ALA A 362 11.64 -16.59 -1.91
C ALA A 362 11.39 -15.08 -2.03
N ALA A 363 12.08 -14.39 -2.94
CA ALA A 363 11.90 -12.95 -3.16
C ALA A 363 10.53 -12.60 -3.75
N ARG A 364 10.01 -13.45 -4.64
CA ARG A 364 8.65 -13.28 -5.19
C ARG A 364 7.56 -13.55 -4.13
N LEU A 365 7.80 -14.51 -3.23
CA LEU A 365 6.94 -14.73 -2.06
C LEU A 365 6.97 -13.55 -1.10
N ASP A 366 8.13 -12.90 -0.89
CA ASP A 366 8.20 -11.66 -0.12
C ASP A 366 7.37 -10.55 -0.75
N ALA A 367 7.40 -10.39 -2.09
CA ALA A 367 6.55 -9.43 -2.81
C ALA A 367 5.06 -9.76 -2.64
N CYS A 368 4.67 -11.03 -2.76
CA CYS A 368 3.27 -11.46 -2.53
C CYS A 368 2.83 -11.16 -1.09
N ALA A 369 3.67 -11.45 -0.10
CA ALA A 369 3.35 -11.20 1.31
C ALA A 369 3.24 -9.70 1.62
N ALA A 370 4.10 -8.87 1.02
CA ALA A 370 4.03 -7.42 1.12
C ALA A 370 2.70 -6.90 0.54
N VAL A 371 2.32 -7.33 -0.66
CA VAL A 371 1.06 -6.94 -1.32
C VAL A 371 -0.13 -7.39 -0.50
N ALA A 372 -0.19 -8.67 -0.10
CA ALA A 372 -1.28 -9.20 0.70
C ALA A 372 -1.45 -8.40 2.00
N GLY A 373 -0.36 -8.14 2.72
CA GLY A 373 -0.43 -7.39 3.97
C GLY A 373 -0.90 -5.94 3.80
N VAL A 374 -0.41 -5.23 2.77
CA VAL A 374 -0.81 -3.84 2.50
C VAL A 374 -2.26 -3.76 2.01
N LEU A 375 -2.69 -4.66 1.13
CA LEU A 375 -4.07 -4.73 0.67
C LEU A 375 -5.03 -5.04 1.82
N HIS A 376 -4.67 -6.01 2.68
CA HIS A 376 -5.45 -6.33 3.88
C HIS A 376 -5.61 -5.11 4.78
N ALA A 377 -4.52 -4.40 5.06
CA ALA A 377 -4.52 -3.19 5.87
C ALA A 377 -5.38 -2.07 5.27
N GLY A 378 -5.22 -1.81 3.98
CA GLY A 378 -6.00 -0.79 3.29
C GLY A 378 -7.49 -1.11 3.25
N LEU A 379 -7.86 -2.36 2.96
CA LEU A 379 -9.25 -2.81 2.96
C LEU A 379 -9.89 -2.64 4.34
N ALA A 380 -9.18 -3.02 5.41
CA ALA A 380 -9.66 -2.86 6.79
C ALA A 380 -9.92 -1.38 7.14
N LEU A 381 -9.09 -0.44 6.66
CA LEU A 381 -9.26 1.00 6.86
C LEU A 381 -10.46 1.59 6.09
N VAL A 382 -10.88 0.95 4.99
CA VAL A 382 -12.10 1.32 4.24
C VAL A 382 -13.34 0.56 4.78
N GLY A 383 -13.14 -0.33 5.76
CA GLY A 383 -14.20 -1.15 6.35
C GLY A 383 -14.63 -2.33 5.48
N VAL A 384 -13.70 -2.87 4.69
CA VAL A 384 -13.92 -3.98 3.77
C VAL A 384 -13.14 -5.20 4.26
N SER A 385 -13.75 -6.39 4.24
CA SER A 385 -13.06 -7.63 4.55
C SER A 385 -12.12 -8.06 3.41
N ALA A 386 -10.98 -8.64 3.77
CA ALA A 386 -10.02 -9.17 2.81
C ALA A 386 -10.08 -10.71 2.82
N PRO A 387 -10.85 -11.32 1.90
CA PRO A 387 -11.04 -12.77 1.90
C PRO A 387 -9.72 -13.50 1.61
N THR A 388 -9.56 -14.69 2.19
CA THR A 388 -8.40 -15.56 1.96
C THR A 388 -8.62 -16.58 0.84
N ARG A 389 -9.87 -16.70 0.35
CA ARG A 389 -10.27 -17.60 -0.74
C ARG A 389 -11.26 -16.92 -1.68
N LEU A 390 -11.25 -17.35 -2.93
CA LEU A 390 -12.21 -17.01 -3.97
C LEU A 390 -12.80 -18.27 -4.58
#